data_AF-A0A7C2RDP1-F1
#
_entry.id   AF-A0A7C2RDP1-F1
#
_cell.length_a   1.000
_cell.length_b   1.000
_cell.length_c   1.000
_cell.angle_alpha   90.00
_cell.angle_beta   90.00
_cell.angle_gamma   90.00
#
_symmetry.space_group_name_H-M   'P 1'
#
loop_
_entity.id
_entity.type
_entity.pdbx_description
1 polymer ?
#
loop_
_entity_poly.entity_id
_entity_poly.type
_entity_poly.pdbx_seq_one_letter_code
_entity_poly.pdbx_strand_id
1 'polypeptide(L)'
;MNRCTSFICLLVSWSVAIAQTPATDPHWRLVFDEPFDSIDPAVWKVAHHFDHYGEPQVYTGRESNVSAKDGELVLRVSKERYRYKELSAGESHKRVYDYTSGWVETREDYYIRYGYLESRIRLPHGRGFWPAFWTFVGDHPDRHNAAEIDIFEMLGNQPPTVMGTNLHIGYCNCGENDCNCEYLNDRMCPEVNPDILCHQLDVKIPDYTAGYHTYAVEWSPSKIIWYVNGNMVRNSANPGIIDPVRIILNLAITPWTMPDRTTPFPSTMHVDYVKLYRLEFDTTRIETCQYDFSQSVATVKKAIFIGGDSCTNLIPPFTDVTLRATEGIEISGDFQVPLGAQLYMDVNKEE
;
A
#
# COMPACT_ATOMS: atom_id res chain seq x y z
N MET A 1 14.04 -53.04 27.49
CA MET A 1 14.54 -51.74 26.98
C MET A 1 13.52 -51.21 25.97
N ASN A 2 12.50 -50.50 26.43
CA ASN A 2 11.51 -49.88 25.54
C ASN A 2 11.90 -48.41 25.39
N ARG A 3 12.35 -48.03 24.19
CA ARG A 3 12.68 -46.65 23.85
C ARG A 3 11.38 -45.88 23.60
N CYS A 4 11.12 -44.91 24.47
CA CYS A 4 10.09 -43.90 24.26
C CYS A 4 10.68 -42.82 23.35
N THR A 5 10.29 -42.78 22.08
CA THR A 5 10.61 -41.66 21.17
C THR A 5 9.62 -40.54 21.42
N SER A 6 10.09 -39.51 22.15
CA SER A 6 9.37 -38.26 22.33
C SER A 6 9.42 -37.48 21.01
N PHE A 7 8.30 -37.43 20.29
CA PHE A 7 8.11 -36.49 19.20
C PHE A 7 7.80 -35.13 19.82
N ILE A 8 8.78 -34.22 19.82
CA ILE A 8 8.53 -32.81 20.05
C ILE A 8 7.86 -32.28 18.78
N CYS A 9 6.52 -32.24 18.78
CA CYS A 9 5.77 -31.43 17.83
C CYS A 9 6.02 -29.97 18.19
N LEU A 10 7.03 -29.37 17.56
CA LEU A 10 7.14 -27.91 17.45
C LEU A 10 5.98 -27.45 16.57
N LEU A 11 4.81 -27.28 17.19
CA LEU A 11 3.76 -26.44 16.62
C LEU A 11 4.29 -25.01 16.69
N VAL A 12 4.93 -24.58 15.61
CA VAL A 12 5.14 -23.16 15.37
C VAL A 12 3.74 -22.60 15.16
N SER A 13 3.11 -22.10 16.22
CA SER A 13 1.92 -21.28 16.11
C SER A 13 2.36 -20.00 15.42
N TRP A 14 2.22 -19.95 14.11
CA TRP A 14 2.18 -18.69 13.41
C TRP A 14 0.92 -18.00 13.92
N SER A 15 1.09 -17.10 14.88
CA SER A 15 0.06 -16.11 15.19
C SER A 15 -0.09 -15.29 13.93
N VAL A 16 -0.95 -15.73 13.01
CA VAL A 16 -1.41 -14.89 11.92
C VAL A 16 -2.19 -13.80 12.62
N ALA A 17 -1.56 -12.65 12.85
CA ALA A 17 -2.31 -11.45 13.15
C ALA A 17 -3.32 -11.31 12.00
N ILE A 18 -4.60 -11.47 12.30
CA ILE A 18 -5.62 -11.43 11.24
C ILE A 18 -5.57 -10.04 10.65
N ALA A 19 -5.17 -9.98 9.39
CA ALA A 19 -5.28 -8.82 8.54
C ALA A 19 -6.78 -8.47 8.42
N GLN A 20 -7.14 -7.28 8.86
CA GLN A 20 -8.50 -6.77 8.78
C GLN A 20 -8.76 -6.18 7.40
N THR A 21 -8.83 -7.07 6.42
CA THR A 21 -8.99 -6.71 5.00
C THR A 21 -10.48 -6.63 4.63
N PRO A 22 -10.81 -5.95 3.52
CA PRO A 22 -12.17 -6.01 2.95
C PRO A 22 -12.68 -7.42 2.66
N ALA A 23 -11.78 -8.40 2.46
CA ALA A 23 -12.16 -9.80 2.23
C ALA A 23 -12.63 -10.53 3.50
N THR A 24 -12.19 -10.06 4.68
CA THR A 24 -12.43 -10.72 5.98
C THR A 24 -13.27 -9.89 6.94
N ASP A 25 -13.51 -8.61 6.61
CA ASP A 25 -14.30 -7.69 7.41
C ASP A 25 -15.35 -6.95 6.55
N PRO A 26 -16.65 -7.22 6.76
CA PRO A 26 -17.73 -6.68 5.93
C PRO A 26 -17.97 -5.18 6.14
N HIS A 27 -17.34 -4.55 7.13
CA HIS A 27 -17.52 -3.12 7.41
C HIS A 27 -16.64 -2.25 6.50
N TRP A 28 -15.80 -2.82 5.66
CA TRP A 28 -15.15 -2.10 4.58
C TRP A 28 -16.12 -1.87 3.42
N ARG A 29 -16.51 -0.62 3.20
CA ARG A 29 -17.34 -0.20 2.08
C ARG A 29 -16.46 0.17 0.89
N LEU A 30 -16.71 -0.45 -0.27
CA LEU A 30 -16.10 -0.08 -1.54
C LEU A 30 -16.54 1.35 -1.94
N VAL A 31 -15.59 2.23 -2.25
CA VAL A 31 -15.86 3.62 -2.65
C VAL A 31 -15.25 4.03 -3.99
N PHE A 32 -14.30 3.23 -4.50
CA PHE A 32 -13.74 3.38 -5.85
C PHE A 32 -13.48 1.98 -6.40
N ASP A 33 -13.93 1.72 -7.63
CA ASP A 33 -13.77 0.45 -8.33
C ASP A 33 -13.42 0.73 -9.79
N GLU A 34 -12.16 0.49 -10.14
CA GLU A 34 -11.66 0.59 -11.51
C GLU A 34 -11.36 -0.82 -12.04
N PRO A 35 -12.24 -1.38 -12.87
CA PRO A 35 -12.05 -2.71 -13.47
C PRO A 35 -11.25 -2.68 -14.78
N PHE A 36 -10.90 -1.49 -15.32
CA PHE A 36 -10.14 -1.34 -16.56
C PHE A 36 -10.79 -1.98 -17.80
N ASP A 37 -12.12 -1.94 -17.91
CA ASP A 37 -12.83 -2.19 -19.18
C ASP A 37 -12.40 -1.19 -20.28
N SER A 38 -12.01 0.01 -19.88
CA SER A 38 -11.34 1.04 -20.67
C SER A 38 -10.61 2.02 -19.74
N ILE A 39 -9.73 2.87 -20.26
CA ILE A 39 -9.12 3.96 -19.47
C ILE A 39 -10.04 5.18 -19.54
N ASP A 40 -10.77 5.48 -18.46
CA ASP A 40 -11.55 6.71 -18.38
C ASP A 40 -10.62 7.93 -18.23
N PRO A 41 -10.57 8.85 -19.21
CA PRO A 41 -9.70 10.03 -19.15
C PRO A 41 -10.12 11.05 -18.08
N ALA A 42 -11.33 10.95 -17.52
CA ALA A 42 -11.74 11.74 -16.36
C ALA A 42 -11.06 11.25 -15.07
N VAL A 43 -10.80 9.94 -14.97
CA VAL A 43 -10.17 9.31 -13.81
C VAL A 43 -8.65 9.30 -13.97
N TRP A 44 -8.16 8.86 -15.13
CA TRP A 44 -6.76 8.54 -15.35
C TRP A 44 -6.10 9.47 -16.36
N LYS A 45 -4.89 9.88 -16.04
CA LYS A 45 -3.94 10.48 -16.97
C LYS A 45 -2.96 9.41 -17.44
N VAL A 46 -2.89 9.22 -18.74
CA VAL A 46 -1.87 8.38 -19.39
C VAL A 46 -0.68 9.26 -19.72
N ALA A 47 0.50 8.92 -19.21
CA ALA A 47 1.72 9.68 -19.51
C ALA A 47 2.12 9.52 -20.98
N HIS A 48 2.54 10.60 -21.61
CA HIS A 48 2.95 10.60 -23.02
C HIS A 48 4.11 11.56 -23.24
N HIS A 49 5.25 11.07 -23.75
CA HIS A 49 6.48 11.86 -23.83
C HIS A 49 6.90 12.36 -22.44
N PHE A 50 6.84 11.47 -21.47
CA PHE A 50 7.22 11.73 -20.08
C PHE A 50 8.49 10.97 -19.72
N ASP A 51 9.43 11.66 -19.09
CA ASP A 51 10.64 11.11 -18.50
C ASP A 51 10.64 11.40 -17.00
N HIS A 52 10.63 10.33 -16.21
CA HIS A 52 10.75 10.44 -14.76
C HIS A 52 12.24 10.48 -14.39
N TYR A 53 12.76 11.68 -14.09
CA TYR A 53 14.11 11.92 -13.57
C TYR A 53 15.29 11.30 -14.36
N GLY A 54 15.20 11.21 -15.68
CA GLY A 54 16.28 10.74 -16.53
C GLY A 54 16.36 9.21 -16.64
N GLU A 55 15.26 8.52 -16.34
CA GLU A 55 15.11 7.08 -16.49
C GLU A 55 15.51 6.58 -17.90
N PRO A 56 15.89 5.29 -18.05
CA PRO A 56 16.31 4.72 -19.32
C PRO A 56 15.20 4.65 -20.39
N GLN A 57 13.94 4.56 -19.99
CA GLN A 57 12.76 4.51 -20.84
C GLN A 57 12.04 5.85 -20.90
N VAL A 58 11.29 6.08 -21.98
CA VAL A 58 10.29 7.14 -22.06
C VAL A 58 8.89 6.55 -21.94
N TYR A 59 8.03 7.16 -21.15
CA TYR A 59 6.63 6.76 -21.05
C TYR A 59 5.84 7.32 -22.23
N THR A 60 5.04 6.46 -22.88
CA THR A 60 4.21 6.85 -24.02
C THR A 60 2.78 6.35 -23.89
N GLY A 61 1.82 7.21 -24.20
CA GLY A 61 0.41 6.83 -24.32
C GLY A 61 0.07 6.10 -25.64
N ARG A 62 1.03 5.44 -26.29
CA ARG A 62 0.73 4.57 -27.44
C ARG A 62 -0.03 3.35 -26.92
N GLU A 63 -1.00 2.88 -27.70
CA GLU A 63 -1.73 1.64 -27.41
C GLU A 63 -0.80 0.43 -27.22
N SER A 64 0.39 0.45 -27.85
CA SER A 64 1.40 -0.58 -27.64
C SER A 64 2.02 -0.57 -26.24
N ASN A 65 2.01 0.55 -25.51
CA ASN A 65 2.58 0.69 -24.17
C ASN A 65 1.52 0.72 -23.07
N VAL A 66 0.35 1.28 -23.36
CA VAL A 66 -0.76 1.43 -22.41
C VAL A 66 -2.06 1.09 -23.14
N SER A 67 -2.74 0.04 -22.69
CA SER A 67 -4.06 -0.35 -23.18
C SER A 67 -4.92 -0.87 -22.05
N ALA A 68 -6.21 -0.53 -22.02
CA ALA A 68 -7.17 -1.20 -21.14
C ALA A 68 -8.36 -1.70 -21.96
N LYS A 69 -8.72 -2.96 -21.77
CA LYS A 69 -9.82 -3.60 -22.48
C LYS A 69 -10.23 -4.88 -21.76
N ASP A 70 -11.53 -5.18 -21.77
CA ASP A 70 -12.08 -6.47 -21.33
C ASP A 70 -11.68 -6.82 -19.88
N GLY A 71 -11.72 -5.83 -18.98
CA GLY A 71 -11.42 -5.98 -17.56
C GLY A 71 -9.93 -6.01 -17.19
N GLU A 72 -9.04 -5.43 -18.02
CA GLU A 72 -7.60 -5.46 -17.74
C GLU A 72 -6.87 -4.26 -18.34
N LEU A 73 -6.05 -3.59 -17.51
CA LEU A 73 -5.02 -2.65 -17.94
C LEU A 73 -3.69 -3.39 -18.17
N VAL A 74 -3.06 -3.11 -19.30
CA VAL A 74 -1.74 -3.63 -19.67
C VAL A 74 -0.75 -2.49 -19.84
N LEU A 75 0.32 -2.52 -19.06
CA LEU A 75 1.48 -1.64 -19.17
C LEU A 75 2.65 -2.44 -19.75
N ARG A 76 3.11 -2.08 -20.94
CA ARG A 76 4.15 -2.81 -21.67
C ARG A 76 5.43 -2.01 -21.77
N VAL A 77 6.53 -2.63 -21.35
CA VAL A 77 7.89 -2.15 -21.62
C VAL A 77 8.46 -2.82 -22.87
N SER A 78 9.05 -2.03 -23.76
CA SER A 78 9.64 -2.50 -25.02
C SER A 78 11.04 -1.94 -25.22
N LYS A 79 11.96 -2.77 -25.74
CA LYS A 79 13.25 -2.32 -26.25
C LYS A 79 13.06 -1.84 -27.69
N GLU A 80 12.79 -0.56 -27.84
CA GLU A 80 12.64 0.08 -29.14
C GLU A 80 13.27 1.47 -29.13
N ARG A 81 13.96 1.81 -30.23
CA ARG A 81 14.55 3.13 -30.36
C ARG A 81 13.46 4.15 -30.66
N TYR A 82 13.23 5.05 -29.71
CA TYR A 82 12.20 6.06 -29.79
C TYR A 82 12.83 7.46 -29.84
N ARG A 83 12.39 8.30 -30.79
CA ARG A 83 12.81 9.69 -30.91
C ARG A 83 11.59 10.59 -30.85
N TYR A 84 11.65 11.64 -30.02
CA TYR A 84 10.66 12.71 -30.01
C TYR A 84 11.36 14.08 -30.00
N LYS A 85 10.56 15.14 -30.17
CA LYS A 85 11.06 16.50 -30.32
C LYS A 85 11.16 17.25 -28.99
N GLU A 86 10.12 17.16 -28.17
CA GLU A 86 9.97 17.85 -26.88
C GLU A 86 9.24 16.95 -25.88
N LEU A 87 9.69 16.92 -24.62
CA LEU A 87 8.99 16.22 -23.54
C LEU A 87 7.73 17.00 -23.18
N SER A 88 6.64 16.30 -22.85
CA SER A 88 5.47 16.94 -22.24
C SER A 88 5.73 17.29 -20.77
N ALA A 89 6.61 16.52 -20.11
CA ALA A 89 7.06 16.69 -18.73
C ALA A 89 8.33 15.84 -18.50
N GLY A 90 9.16 16.21 -17.52
CA GLY A 90 10.38 15.49 -17.15
C GLY A 90 11.66 16.32 -17.21
N GLU A 91 12.68 15.87 -16.50
CA GLU A 91 13.92 16.66 -16.29
C GLU A 91 15.01 16.43 -17.34
N SER A 92 14.91 15.38 -18.15
CA SER A 92 15.99 15.06 -19.08
C SER A 92 15.88 15.77 -20.43
N HIS A 93 17.03 16.17 -20.98
CA HIS A 93 17.13 16.71 -22.33
C HIS A 93 17.39 15.61 -23.39
N LYS A 94 17.19 14.33 -23.04
CA LYS A 94 17.36 13.23 -24.00
C LYS A 94 16.32 13.39 -25.11
N ARG A 95 16.74 13.18 -26.35
CA ARG A 95 15.84 13.19 -27.52
C ARG A 95 15.60 11.80 -28.10
N VAL A 96 16.33 10.80 -27.57
CA VAL A 96 16.32 9.43 -28.04
C VAL A 96 16.40 8.51 -26.83
N TYR A 97 15.51 7.54 -26.79
CA TYR A 97 15.44 6.49 -25.78
C TYR A 97 15.55 5.15 -26.48
N ASP A 98 16.15 4.18 -25.80
CA ASP A 98 16.24 2.81 -26.30
C ASP A 98 15.09 1.92 -25.79
N TYR A 99 14.22 2.49 -24.97
CA TYR A 99 13.08 1.81 -24.37
C TYR A 99 11.86 2.72 -24.29
N THR A 100 10.67 2.13 -24.45
CA THR A 100 9.38 2.76 -24.19
C THR A 100 8.64 1.99 -23.11
N SER A 101 7.79 2.68 -22.34
CA SER A 101 6.93 2.01 -21.36
C SER A 101 5.61 2.74 -21.11
N GLY A 102 4.79 2.17 -20.21
CA GLY A 102 3.50 2.66 -19.79
C GLY A 102 3.51 3.22 -18.36
N TRP A 103 2.73 4.28 -18.16
CA TRP A 103 2.45 4.92 -16.87
C TRP A 103 1.05 5.49 -16.91
N VAL A 104 0.28 5.23 -15.85
CA VAL A 104 -1.01 5.85 -15.59
C VAL A 104 -1.04 6.39 -14.17
N GLU A 105 -1.70 7.52 -13.99
CA GLU A 105 -1.93 8.13 -12.67
C GLU A 105 -3.33 8.70 -12.57
N THR A 106 -3.91 8.76 -11.36
CA THR A 106 -5.21 9.40 -11.18
C THR A 106 -5.12 10.92 -11.31
N ARG A 107 -6.20 11.54 -11.79
CA ARG A 107 -6.39 13.00 -11.79
C ARG A 107 -6.81 13.50 -10.42
N GLU A 108 -6.71 14.82 -10.24
CA GLU A 108 -6.97 15.53 -8.96
C GLU A 108 -8.31 15.17 -8.31
N ASP A 109 -9.39 15.10 -9.10
CA ASP A 109 -10.72 14.71 -8.61
C ASP A 109 -10.79 13.29 -8.02
N TYR A 110 -9.76 12.47 -8.27
CA TYR A 110 -9.63 11.07 -7.86
C TYR A 110 -8.41 10.84 -6.96
N TYR A 111 -7.84 11.90 -6.39
CA TYR A 111 -6.89 11.73 -5.30
C TYR A 111 -7.57 11.11 -4.09
N ILE A 112 -6.84 10.22 -3.42
CA ILE A 112 -7.35 9.46 -2.28
C ILE A 112 -6.68 9.94 -1.00
N ARG A 113 -7.35 9.77 0.13
CA ARG A 113 -6.78 10.04 1.46
C ARG A 113 -7.28 9.03 2.46
N TYR A 114 -6.42 8.17 3.00
CA TYR A 114 -6.79 7.04 3.87
C TYR A 114 -7.71 5.99 3.21
N GLY A 115 -7.81 4.84 3.88
CA GLY A 115 -8.62 3.70 3.47
C GLY A 115 -7.76 2.47 3.17
N TYR A 116 -8.39 1.46 2.57
CA TYR A 116 -7.72 0.27 2.07
C TYR A 116 -7.62 0.36 0.55
N LEU A 117 -6.43 0.67 0.03
CA LEU A 117 -6.15 0.72 -1.41
C LEU A 117 -5.57 -0.63 -1.83
N GLU A 118 -6.21 -1.30 -2.79
CA GLU A 118 -5.79 -2.60 -3.30
C GLU A 118 -5.77 -2.63 -4.82
N SER A 119 -4.80 -3.36 -5.37
CA SER A 119 -4.81 -3.75 -6.77
C SER A 119 -4.42 -5.22 -6.96
N ARG A 120 -5.04 -5.89 -7.92
CA ARG A 120 -4.70 -7.25 -8.32
C ARG A 120 -3.85 -7.22 -9.60
N ILE A 121 -2.58 -7.62 -9.47
CA ILE A 121 -1.56 -7.36 -10.48
C ILE A 121 -0.75 -8.63 -10.77
N ARG A 122 -0.44 -8.86 -12.04
CA ARG A 122 0.54 -9.86 -12.51
C ARG A 122 1.74 -9.15 -13.12
N LEU A 123 2.93 -9.48 -12.65
CA LEU A 123 4.16 -8.74 -12.94
C LEU A 123 5.14 -9.55 -13.81
N PRO A 124 5.93 -8.90 -14.67
CA PRO A 124 7.06 -9.53 -15.32
C PRO A 124 8.27 -9.56 -14.37
N HIS A 125 9.16 -10.54 -14.56
CA HIS A 125 10.50 -10.54 -13.95
C HIS A 125 11.56 -10.52 -15.05
N GLY A 126 12.63 -9.76 -14.80
CA GLY A 126 13.74 -9.66 -15.74
C GLY A 126 14.68 -8.54 -15.33
N ARG A 127 15.98 -8.78 -15.52
CA ARG A 127 17.02 -7.80 -15.17
C ARG A 127 16.69 -6.42 -15.74
N GLY A 128 16.62 -5.44 -14.86
CA GLY A 128 16.38 -4.03 -15.19
C GLY A 128 14.92 -3.60 -15.21
N PHE A 129 13.94 -4.50 -15.13
CA PHE A 129 12.55 -4.08 -14.90
C PHE A 129 12.37 -3.51 -13.50
N TRP A 130 11.46 -2.55 -13.39
CA TRP A 130 11.05 -1.91 -12.13
C TRP A 130 9.56 -1.55 -12.20
N PRO A 131 8.64 -2.53 -12.17
CA PRO A 131 7.22 -2.23 -11.97
C PRO A 131 6.97 -1.69 -10.57
N ALA A 132 6.02 -0.76 -10.48
CA ALA A 132 5.59 -0.19 -9.23
C ALA A 132 4.07 0.06 -9.19
N PHE A 133 3.53 -0.05 -7.97
CA PHE A 133 2.21 0.43 -7.59
C PHE A 133 2.41 1.29 -6.34
N TRP A 134 2.10 2.57 -6.46
CA TRP A 134 2.52 3.56 -5.49
C TRP A 134 1.60 4.76 -5.50
N THR A 135 1.80 5.64 -4.54
CA THR A 135 1.07 6.90 -4.43
C THR A 135 2.05 8.03 -4.22
N PHE A 136 1.69 9.20 -4.72
CA PHE A 136 2.48 10.42 -4.53
C PHE A 136 1.55 11.57 -4.21
N VAL A 137 2.03 12.56 -3.45
CA VAL A 137 1.25 13.74 -3.11
C VAL A 137 0.67 14.44 -4.35
N GLY A 138 -0.56 14.95 -4.22
CA GLY A 138 -1.24 15.66 -5.30
C GLY A 138 -0.56 16.96 -5.74
N ASP A 139 -1.08 17.59 -6.80
CA ASP A 139 -0.50 18.81 -7.38
C ASP A 139 -0.62 20.08 -6.48
N HIS A 140 -1.37 19.98 -5.39
CA HIS A 140 -1.61 21.06 -4.41
C HIS A 140 -1.49 20.55 -2.97
N PRO A 141 -0.27 20.14 -2.52
CA PRO A 141 -0.08 19.67 -1.15
C PRO A 141 -0.41 20.78 -0.14
N ASP A 142 -1.04 20.43 0.99
CA ASP A 142 -0.91 21.28 2.16
C ASP A 142 0.58 21.33 2.49
N ARG A 143 1.07 22.53 2.82
CA ARG A 143 2.47 22.96 2.72
C ARG A 143 3.42 22.25 3.67
N HIS A 144 3.01 21.13 4.27
CA HIS A 144 3.62 20.50 5.43
C HIS A 144 4.08 19.06 5.15
N ASN A 145 3.63 18.38 4.09
CA ASN A 145 4.08 17.01 3.79
C ASN A 145 4.06 16.64 2.28
N ALA A 146 5.23 16.51 1.67
CA ALA A 146 5.38 15.76 0.41
C ALA A 146 5.51 14.28 0.74
N ALA A 147 4.47 13.50 0.46
CA ALA A 147 4.42 12.10 0.83
C ALA A 147 4.35 11.16 -0.38
N GLU A 148 5.06 10.04 -0.27
CA GLU A 148 5.03 8.92 -1.19
C GLU A 148 4.81 7.64 -0.38
N ILE A 149 3.89 6.79 -0.84
CA ILE A 149 3.70 5.45 -0.28
C ILE A 149 3.87 4.46 -1.42
N ASP A 150 4.92 3.67 -1.35
CA ASP A 150 5.18 2.60 -2.31
C ASP A 150 4.57 1.31 -1.81
N ILE A 151 3.43 0.93 -2.40
CA ILE A 151 2.76 -0.33 -2.09
C ILE A 151 3.65 -1.50 -2.53
N PHE A 152 4.23 -1.39 -3.73
CA PHE A 152 5.38 -2.19 -4.09
C PHE A 152 6.29 -1.51 -5.10
N GLU A 153 7.55 -1.91 -5.04
CA GLU A 153 8.56 -1.76 -6.08
C GLU A 153 9.27 -3.09 -6.28
N MET A 154 9.24 -3.65 -7.50
CA MET A 154 9.97 -4.90 -7.79
C MET A 154 11.19 -4.62 -8.64
N LEU A 155 12.39 -4.68 -8.06
CA LEU A 155 13.61 -4.54 -8.84
C LEU A 155 13.95 -5.89 -9.49
N GLY A 156 14.02 -5.93 -10.83
CA GLY A 156 14.27 -7.15 -11.60
C GLY A 156 15.68 -7.74 -11.44
N ASN A 157 16.55 -7.10 -10.65
CA ASN A 157 17.83 -7.65 -10.20
C ASN A 157 17.73 -8.42 -8.87
N GLN A 158 16.58 -8.35 -8.18
CA GLN A 158 16.25 -9.13 -7.01
C GLN A 158 15.52 -10.43 -7.40
N PRO A 159 15.50 -11.45 -6.53
CA PRO A 159 14.65 -12.63 -6.71
C PRO A 159 13.17 -12.24 -6.84
N PRO A 160 12.36 -12.98 -7.61
CA PRO A 160 10.92 -12.70 -7.76
C PRO A 160 10.08 -12.98 -6.49
N THR A 161 10.74 -13.27 -5.37
CA THR A 161 10.16 -13.48 -4.04
C THR A 161 10.48 -12.32 -3.08
N VAL A 162 11.03 -11.22 -3.59
CA VAL A 162 11.34 -10.01 -2.84
C VAL A 162 10.55 -8.85 -3.40
N MET A 163 9.92 -8.10 -2.49
CA MET A 163 9.17 -6.89 -2.77
C MET A 163 9.76 -5.73 -1.99
N GLY A 164 10.15 -4.66 -2.69
CA GLY A 164 10.48 -3.39 -2.06
C GLY A 164 9.18 -2.69 -1.64
N THR A 165 9.19 -2.11 -0.44
CA THR A 165 8.15 -1.20 0.05
C THR A 165 8.84 0.03 0.59
N ASN A 166 8.25 1.21 0.45
CA ASN A 166 8.90 2.43 0.87
C ASN A 166 7.89 3.51 1.30
N LEU A 167 8.41 4.48 2.05
CA LEU A 167 7.72 5.69 2.46
C LEU A 167 8.70 6.84 2.26
N HIS A 168 8.36 7.79 1.39
CA HIS A 168 9.11 9.03 1.27
C HIS A 168 8.33 10.17 1.90
N ILE A 169 9.02 11.00 2.68
CA ILE A 169 8.42 12.13 3.39
C ILE A 169 9.35 13.32 3.21
N GLY A 170 8.82 14.39 2.63
CA GLY A 170 9.44 15.70 2.61
C GLY A 170 8.68 16.68 3.49
N TYR A 171 9.39 17.31 4.41
CA TYR A 171 8.86 18.49 5.06
C TYR A 171 9.12 19.68 4.15
N CYS A 172 8.07 20.11 3.48
CA CYS A 172 8.11 21.33 2.69
C CYS A 172 7.89 22.53 3.60
N ASN A 173 8.62 23.60 3.34
CA ASN A 173 8.27 24.94 3.83
C ASN A 173 7.98 25.78 2.60
N CYS A 174 6.70 25.83 2.24
CA CYS A 174 6.23 26.54 1.05
C CYS A 174 5.83 27.99 1.41
N GLY A 175 6.58 28.96 0.88
CA GLY A 175 6.12 30.35 0.75
C GLY A 175 5.10 30.50 -0.40
N GLU A 176 4.72 31.75 -0.73
CA GLU A 176 3.80 32.01 -1.86
C GLU A 176 4.39 31.68 -3.24
N ASN A 177 5.73 31.67 -3.38
CA ASN A 177 6.41 31.51 -4.68
C ASN A 177 7.59 30.54 -4.66
N ASP A 178 7.87 29.88 -3.53
CA ASP A 178 9.02 28.97 -3.38
C ASP A 178 8.67 27.87 -2.37
N CYS A 179 8.97 26.62 -2.71
CA CYS A 179 8.77 25.45 -1.87
C CYS A 179 10.13 24.80 -1.63
N ASN A 180 10.71 25.02 -0.46
CA ASN A 180 11.90 24.28 -0.06
C ASN A 180 11.46 23.00 0.66
N CYS A 181 11.64 21.86 0.03
CA CYS A 181 11.32 20.56 0.60
C CYS A 181 12.59 19.88 1.11
N GLU A 182 12.69 19.73 2.43
CA GLU A 182 13.65 18.81 3.04
C GLU A 182 13.03 17.42 3.04
N TYR A 183 13.40 16.60 2.05
CA TYR A 183 13.13 15.17 2.10
C TYR A 183 13.90 14.59 3.29
N LEU A 184 13.18 14.00 4.24
CA LEU A 184 13.79 13.09 5.19
C LEU A 184 14.44 11.99 4.34
N ASN A 185 15.76 12.03 4.21
CA ASN A 185 16.48 10.89 3.67
C ASN A 185 16.41 9.75 4.70
N ASP A 186 16.53 8.50 4.24
CA ASP A 186 16.44 7.27 5.06
C ASP A 186 17.22 7.32 6.40
N ARG A 187 18.25 8.18 6.51
CA ARG A 187 19.09 8.32 7.70
C ARG A 187 18.46 9.15 8.83
N MET A 188 17.46 9.98 8.54
CA MET A 188 16.83 10.86 9.55
C MET A 188 15.65 10.20 10.28
N CYS A 189 15.14 9.07 9.77
CA CYS A 189 14.00 8.35 10.35
C CYS A 189 14.23 7.87 11.81
N PRO A 190 15.37 7.24 12.17
CA PRO A 190 15.55 6.70 13.52
C PRO A 190 15.79 7.77 14.59
N GLU A 191 16.17 8.99 14.20
CA GLU A 191 16.46 10.09 15.13
C GLU A 191 15.17 10.82 15.59
N VAL A 192 14.09 10.73 14.81
CA VAL A 192 12.79 11.37 15.12
C VAL A 192 11.89 10.46 15.95
N ASN A 193 11.74 9.19 15.54
CA ASN A 193 11.01 8.16 16.30
C ASN A 193 11.43 6.75 15.82
N PRO A 194 11.95 5.88 16.69
CA PRO A 194 12.33 4.51 16.30
C PRO A 194 11.15 3.65 15.80
N ASP A 195 9.90 4.03 16.12
CA ASP A 195 8.69 3.35 15.66
C ASP A 195 8.23 3.80 14.25
N ILE A 196 8.86 4.84 13.68
CA ILE A 196 8.60 5.31 12.32
C ILE A 196 9.59 4.63 11.36
N LEU A 197 9.07 3.70 10.55
CA LEU A 197 9.82 3.07 9.47
C LEU A 197 9.62 3.87 8.17
N CYS A 198 10.29 5.02 8.03
CA CYS A 198 10.26 5.83 6.80
C CYS A 198 11.42 5.56 5.81
N HIS A 199 11.79 4.29 5.64
CA HIS A 199 12.81 3.86 4.68
C HIS A 199 12.35 2.64 3.88
N GLN A 200 13.09 2.35 2.80
CA GLN A 200 12.85 1.16 1.99
C GLN A 200 13.01 -0.10 2.84
N LEU A 201 12.02 -0.99 2.77
CA LEU A 201 12.08 -2.31 3.37
C LEU A 201 11.77 -3.37 2.31
N ASP A 202 12.75 -4.24 2.08
CA ASP A 202 12.58 -5.43 1.26
C ASP A 202 11.90 -6.53 2.08
N VAL A 203 10.70 -6.94 1.67
CA VAL A 203 9.93 -8.01 2.32
C VAL A 203 9.90 -9.26 1.46
N LYS A 204 9.90 -10.42 2.11
CA LYS A 204 9.76 -11.71 1.42
C LYS A 204 8.29 -12.00 1.15
N ILE A 205 7.98 -12.32 -0.09
CA ILE A 205 6.63 -12.62 -0.57
C ILE A 205 6.63 -13.93 -1.37
N PRO A 206 5.45 -14.51 -1.66
CA PRO A 206 5.33 -15.53 -2.70
C PRO A 206 5.90 -15.03 -4.03
N ASP A 207 6.32 -15.95 -4.89
CA ASP A 207 6.84 -15.61 -6.22
C ASP A 207 5.80 -14.83 -7.03
N TYR A 208 6.05 -13.54 -7.29
CA TYR A 208 5.10 -12.65 -7.95
C TYR A 208 4.92 -12.95 -9.44
N THR A 209 5.75 -13.83 -10.02
CA THR A 209 5.64 -14.25 -11.41
C THR A 209 4.69 -15.43 -11.60
N ALA A 210 4.26 -16.07 -10.49
CA ALA A 210 3.42 -17.26 -10.51
C ALA A 210 1.95 -17.00 -10.93
N GLY A 211 1.56 -15.73 -11.10
CA GLY A 211 0.21 -15.35 -11.51
C GLY A 211 -0.15 -13.95 -11.04
N TYR A 212 -1.44 -13.72 -10.81
CA TYR A 212 -1.90 -12.50 -10.16
C TYR A 212 -1.75 -12.63 -8.64
N HIS A 213 -1.35 -11.53 -8.03
CA HIS A 213 -1.34 -11.32 -6.59
C HIS A 213 -2.13 -10.06 -6.26
N THR A 214 -2.70 -9.98 -5.05
CA THR A 214 -3.23 -8.71 -4.56
C THR A 214 -2.15 -8.00 -3.74
N TYR A 215 -2.01 -6.70 -3.99
CA TYR A 215 -1.11 -5.81 -3.27
C TYR A 215 -1.94 -4.66 -2.71
N ALA A 216 -1.80 -4.38 -1.43
CA ALA A 216 -2.61 -3.36 -0.78
C ALA A 216 -1.88 -2.62 0.32
N VAL A 217 -2.39 -1.42 0.62
CA VAL A 217 -2.10 -0.69 1.85
C VAL A 217 -3.40 -0.33 2.57
N GLU A 218 -3.42 -0.54 3.88
CA GLU A 218 -4.35 0.11 4.81
C GLU A 218 -3.65 1.36 5.36
N TRP A 219 -4.23 2.52 5.08
CA TRP A 219 -3.69 3.80 5.48
C TRP A 219 -4.71 4.54 6.34
N SER A 220 -4.31 4.92 7.55
CA SER A 220 -5.09 5.78 8.45
C SER A 220 -4.19 6.89 9.01
N PRO A 221 -4.73 7.88 9.75
CA PRO A 221 -3.90 8.88 10.43
C PRO A 221 -2.85 8.30 11.39
N SER A 222 -3.05 7.08 11.90
CA SER A 222 -2.16 6.48 12.90
C SER A 222 -1.20 5.43 12.34
N LYS A 223 -1.55 4.77 11.23
CA LYS A 223 -0.81 3.60 10.71
C LYS A 223 -0.84 3.47 9.20
N ILE A 224 0.16 2.75 8.68
CA ILE A 224 0.22 2.26 7.31
C ILE A 224 0.62 0.78 7.36
N ILE A 225 -0.20 -0.08 6.77
CA ILE A 225 0.00 -1.54 6.78
C ILE A 225 -0.04 -2.06 5.34
N TRP A 226 0.99 -2.81 4.93
CA TRP A 226 1.07 -3.42 3.61
C TRP A 226 0.62 -4.87 3.65
N TYR A 227 -0.07 -5.27 2.58
CA TYR A 227 -0.58 -6.62 2.42
C TYR A 227 -0.20 -7.21 1.06
N VAL A 228 0.07 -8.52 1.05
CA VAL A 228 0.16 -9.33 -0.16
C VAL A 228 -0.75 -10.54 -0.03
N ASN A 229 -1.68 -10.71 -0.98
CA ASN A 229 -2.71 -11.77 -0.94
C ASN A 229 -3.49 -11.76 0.39
N GLY A 230 -3.81 -10.56 0.88
CA GLY A 230 -4.49 -10.35 2.17
C GLY A 230 -3.64 -10.62 3.42
N ASN A 231 -2.39 -11.04 3.30
CA ASN A 231 -1.50 -11.26 4.46
C ASN A 231 -0.67 -10.01 4.74
N MET A 232 -0.58 -9.59 6.00
CA MET A 232 0.25 -8.46 6.41
C MET A 232 1.74 -8.79 6.17
N VAL A 233 2.46 -7.90 5.48
CA VAL A 233 3.90 -8.06 5.18
C VAL A 233 4.76 -6.94 5.78
N ARG A 234 4.17 -5.77 6.05
CA ARG A 234 4.82 -4.63 6.74
C ARG A 234 3.77 -3.86 7.53
N ASN A 235 4.16 -3.33 8.68
CA ASN A 235 3.36 -2.42 9.50
C ASN A 235 4.26 -1.28 9.96
N SER A 236 3.75 -0.05 9.90
CA SER A 236 4.41 1.16 10.40
C SER A 236 3.38 2.09 11.02
N ALA A 237 3.79 2.85 12.04
CA ALA A 237 3.04 4.07 12.38
C ALA A 237 2.98 4.99 11.14
N ASN A 238 1.87 5.70 10.95
CA ASN A 238 1.79 6.72 9.91
C ASN A 238 2.67 7.90 10.38
N PRO A 239 3.69 8.27 9.59
CA PRO A 239 4.65 9.29 10.00
C PRO A 239 4.15 10.73 9.80
N GLY A 240 2.84 10.92 9.61
CA GLY A 240 2.21 12.23 9.39
C GLY A 240 1.76 12.47 7.95
N ILE A 241 1.63 11.43 7.13
CA ILE A 241 1.08 11.49 5.77
C ILE A 241 -0.43 11.74 5.88
N ILE A 242 -0.84 12.96 5.54
CA ILE A 242 -2.22 13.44 5.66
C ILE A 242 -2.80 13.98 4.36
N ASP A 243 -1.95 14.45 3.43
CA ASP A 243 -2.42 15.03 2.17
C ASP A 243 -3.05 13.98 1.24
N PRO A 244 -4.05 14.36 0.42
CA PRO A 244 -4.51 13.50 -0.66
C PRO A 244 -3.39 13.15 -1.63
N VAL A 245 -3.37 11.89 -2.07
CA VAL A 245 -2.35 11.34 -2.97
C VAL A 245 -3.00 10.83 -4.26
N ARG A 246 -2.28 10.97 -5.38
CA ARG A 246 -2.61 10.28 -6.63
C ARG A 246 -2.18 8.81 -6.54
N ILE A 247 -2.91 7.96 -7.25
CA ILE A 247 -2.54 6.56 -7.44
C ILE A 247 -1.73 6.45 -8.73
N ILE A 248 -0.61 5.74 -8.71
CA ILE A 248 0.31 5.57 -9.85
C ILE A 248 0.58 4.09 -10.11
N LEU A 249 0.52 3.70 -11.38
CA LEU A 249 0.92 2.39 -11.88
C LEU A 249 1.87 2.58 -13.07
N ASN A 250 3.07 2.02 -12.99
CA ASN A 250 4.05 2.09 -14.07
C ASN A 250 4.94 0.85 -14.14
N LEU A 251 5.55 0.63 -15.31
CA LEU A 251 6.56 -0.39 -15.53
C LEU A 251 7.88 0.26 -15.97
N ALA A 252 8.73 0.65 -15.03
CA ALA A 252 9.98 1.34 -15.33
C ALA A 252 11.11 0.40 -15.75
N ILE A 253 12.22 1.01 -16.18
CA ILE A 253 13.54 0.38 -16.21
C ILE A 253 14.41 1.09 -15.18
N THR A 254 15.05 0.34 -14.29
CA THR A 254 15.95 0.95 -13.31
C THR A 254 17.25 1.45 -13.97
N PRO A 255 17.72 2.68 -13.66
CA PRO A 255 19.01 3.18 -14.16
C PRO A 255 20.22 2.48 -13.51
N TRP A 256 20.05 1.83 -12.35
CA TRP A 256 21.15 1.23 -11.60
C TRP A 256 21.52 -0.17 -12.10
N THR A 257 20.55 -0.90 -12.64
CA THR A 257 20.78 -2.22 -13.23
C THR A 257 20.18 -2.30 -14.61
N MET A 258 20.95 -1.86 -15.61
CA MET A 258 20.48 -1.86 -17.00
C MET A 258 20.13 -3.27 -17.50
N PRO A 259 19.11 -3.39 -18.37
CA PRO A 259 18.79 -4.61 -19.08
C PRO A 259 19.97 -5.18 -19.87
N ASP A 260 20.00 -6.51 -20.03
CA ASP A 260 20.99 -7.20 -20.85
C ASP A 260 20.34 -8.15 -21.87
N ARG A 261 21.12 -9.04 -22.48
CA ARG A 261 20.62 -10.00 -23.48
C ARG A 261 19.62 -11.04 -22.93
N THR A 262 19.53 -11.17 -21.61
CA THR A 262 18.63 -12.09 -20.92
C THR A 262 17.31 -11.43 -20.51
N THR A 263 17.24 -10.09 -20.53
CA THR A 263 16.00 -9.38 -20.22
C THR A 263 14.93 -9.68 -21.27
N PRO A 264 13.74 -10.18 -20.87
CA PRO A 264 12.73 -10.63 -21.81
C PRO A 264 11.91 -9.45 -22.34
N PHE A 265 12.40 -8.79 -23.39
CA PHE A 265 11.62 -7.78 -24.10
C PHE A 265 10.82 -8.40 -25.25
N PRO A 266 9.59 -7.94 -25.50
CA PRO A 266 8.79 -7.08 -24.63
C PRO A 266 8.31 -7.81 -23.36
N SER A 267 7.94 -7.06 -22.32
CA SER A 267 7.29 -7.59 -21.12
C SER A 267 6.14 -6.71 -20.67
N THR A 268 5.21 -7.27 -19.91
CA THR A 268 3.96 -6.61 -19.53
C THR A 268 3.65 -6.77 -18.05
N MET A 269 3.20 -5.69 -17.43
CA MET A 269 2.46 -5.65 -16.18
C MET A 269 0.97 -5.63 -16.50
N HIS A 270 0.22 -6.55 -15.90
CA HIS A 270 -1.21 -6.70 -16.08
C HIS A 270 -1.92 -6.33 -14.77
N VAL A 271 -2.90 -5.43 -14.85
CA VAL A 271 -3.65 -4.92 -13.71
C VAL A 271 -5.13 -5.23 -13.93
N ASP A 272 -5.68 -6.06 -13.07
CA ASP A 272 -7.08 -6.52 -13.13
C ASP A 272 -8.02 -5.44 -12.56
N TYR A 273 -7.67 -4.83 -11.43
CA TYR A 273 -8.44 -3.72 -10.88
C TYR A 273 -7.61 -2.82 -9.98
N VAL A 274 -8.13 -1.61 -9.70
CA VAL A 274 -7.77 -0.80 -8.53
C VAL A 274 -9.03 -0.54 -7.72
N LYS A 275 -9.00 -0.83 -6.42
CA LYS A 275 -10.12 -0.64 -5.51
C LYS A 275 -9.71 0.16 -4.29
N LEU A 276 -10.58 1.07 -3.85
CA LEU A 276 -10.47 1.76 -2.57
C LEU A 276 -11.66 1.41 -1.70
N TYR A 277 -11.39 1.06 -0.44
CA TYR A 277 -12.40 0.85 0.58
C TYR A 277 -12.27 1.85 1.72
N ARG A 278 -13.39 2.18 2.34
CA ARG A 278 -13.49 2.98 3.56
C ARG A 278 -14.12 2.13 4.63
N LEU A 279 -13.56 2.20 5.83
CA LEU A 279 -14.16 1.52 6.96
C LEU A 279 -15.41 2.28 7.40
N GLU A 280 -16.52 1.57 7.55
CA GLU A 280 -17.75 2.14 8.06
C GLU A 280 -17.64 2.37 9.57
N PHE A 281 -18.11 3.54 9.99
CA PHE A 281 -18.21 3.93 11.37
C PHE A 281 -19.64 4.33 11.70
N ASP A 282 -20.01 4.18 12.96
CA ASP A 282 -21.18 4.82 13.51
C ASP A 282 -20.80 5.67 14.73
N THR A 283 -21.65 6.63 15.03
CA THR A 283 -21.40 7.63 16.07
C THR A 283 -21.76 7.13 17.47
N THR A 284 -22.07 5.85 17.63
CA THR A 284 -22.48 5.30 18.93
C THR A 284 -21.28 5.16 19.87
N ARG A 285 -21.56 5.33 21.16
CA ARG A 285 -20.63 5.03 22.24
C ARG A 285 -21.05 3.71 22.88
N ILE A 286 -20.09 2.84 23.14
CA ILE A 286 -20.31 1.66 23.95
C ILE A 286 -19.85 2.00 25.36
N GLU A 287 -20.76 1.93 26.33
CA GLU A 287 -20.46 2.13 27.74
C GLU A 287 -21.13 0.98 28.51
N THR A 288 -20.35 -0.03 28.91
CA THR A 288 -20.89 -1.21 29.61
C THR A 288 -19.93 -1.75 30.66
N CYS A 289 -20.45 -2.22 31.78
CA CYS A 289 -19.67 -2.96 32.77
C CYS A 289 -19.26 -4.35 32.27
N GLN A 290 -20.17 -5.05 31.60
CA GLN A 290 -20.00 -6.44 31.13
C GLN A 290 -20.20 -6.46 29.62
N TYR A 291 -19.11 -6.61 28.86
CA TYR A 291 -19.15 -6.64 27.40
C TYR A 291 -19.23 -8.08 26.91
N ASP A 292 -20.23 -8.36 26.07
CA ASP A 292 -20.33 -9.66 25.40
C ASP A 292 -19.42 -9.68 24.16
N PHE A 293 -18.20 -10.17 24.34
CA PHE A 293 -17.22 -10.30 23.27
C PHE A 293 -17.63 -11.30 22.17
N SER A 294 -18.60 -12.19 22.43
CA SER A 294 -19.13 -13.10 21.41
C SER A 294 -19.99 -12.40 20.35
N GLN A 295 -20.47 -11.19 20.66
CA GLN A 295 -21.21 -10.32 19.75
C GLN A 295 -20.42 -9.07 19.36
N SER A 296 -19.09 -9.12 19.46
CA SER A 296 -18.25 -7.95 19.16
C SER A 296 -18.58 -7.36 17.79
N VAL A 297 -18.80 -6.06 17.76
CA VAL A 297 -19.17 -5.33 16.55
C VAL A 297 -17.91 -4.77 15.93
N ALA A 298 -17.54 -5.24 14.74
CA ALA A 298 -16.33 -4.79 14.06
C ALA A 298 -16.46 -3.39 13.40
N THR A 299 -17.67 -2.80 13.37
CA THR A 299 -17.88 -1.38 13.01
C THR A 299 -17.04 -0.46 13.90
N VAL A 300 -16.50 0.62 13.35
CA VAL A 300 -15.85 1.66 14.15
C VAL A 300 -16.89 2.42 14.97
N LYS A 301 -16.66 2.55 16.27
CA LYS A 301 -17.50 3.32 17.21
C LYS A 301 -16.93 4.71 17.44
N LYS A 302 -17.72 5.60 18.05
CA LYS A 302 -17.19 6.88 18.53
C LYS A 302 -16.20 6.66 19.67
N ALA A 303 -16.61 5.90 20.68
CA ALA A 303 -15.78 5.54 21.82
C ALA A 303 -16.28 4.24 22.46
N ILE A 304 -15.38 3.49 23.09
CA ILE A 304 -15.69 2.22 23.76
C ILE A 304 -15.15 2.27 25.19
N PHE A 305 -16.02 2.11 26.17
CA PHE A 305 -15.70 2.00 27.58
C PHE A 305 -16.26 0.68 28.10
N ILE A 306 -15.37 -0.23 28.47
CA ILE A 306 -15.72 -1.56 28.98
C ILE A 306 -15.20 -1.68 30.41
N GLY A 307 -16.08 -2.05 31.33
CA GLY A 307 -15.72 -2.39 32.70
C GLY A 307 -16.00 -1.29 33.73
N GLY A 308 -15.25 -1.31 34.82
CA GLY A 308 -15.46 -0.52 36.03
C GLY A 308 -15.23 -1.32 37.31
N ASP A 309 -15.31 -0.65 38.46
CA ASP A 309 -15.15 -1.30 39.77
C ASP A 309 -16.19 -2.42 39.92
N SER A 310 -15.75 -3.64 40.22
CA SER A 310 -16.52 -4.91 40.32
C SER A 310 -16.94 -5.60 39.00
N CYS A 311 -16.48 -5.10 37.85
CA CYS A 311 -16.71 -5.74 36.55
C CYS A 311 -15.63 -6.79 36.23
N THR A 312 -16.00 -7.86 35.53
CA THR A 312 -15.09 -8.90 35.03
C THR A 312 -15.39 -9.16 33.58
N ASN A 313 -14.43 -8.90 32.70
CA ASN A 313 -14.58 -9.01 31.25
C ASN A 313 -13.63 -10.09 30.72
N LEU A 314 -14.17 -11.13 30.08
CA LEU A 314 -13.40 -12.27 29.59
C LEU A 314 -13.66 -12.45 28.10
N ILE A 315 -12.60 -12.40 27.30
CA ILE A 315 -12.67 -12.79 25.89
C ILE A 315 -12.81 -14.32 25.81
N PRO A 316 -13.72 -14.87 24.98
CA PRO A 316 -13.81 -16.31 24.79
C PRO A 316 -12.46 -16.92 24.32
N PRO A 317 -12.09 -18.12 24.78
CA PRO A 317 -10.92 -18.82 24.25
C PRO A 317 -11.03 -19.04 22.74
N PHE A 318 -9.90 -18.94 22.04
CA PHE A 318 -9.82 -19.18 20.58
C PHE A 318 -10.69 -18.24 19.73
N THR A 319 -11.02 -17.04 20.24
CA THR A 319 -11.67 -15.99 19.46
C THR A 319 -10.78 -14.79 19.27
N ASP A 320 -10.87 -14.21 18.07
CA ASP A 320 -10.24 -12.94 17.74
C ASP A 320 -11.28 -11.82 17.84
N VAL A 321 -11.02 -10.87 18.72
CA VAL A 321 -11.89 -9.72 18.96
C VAL A 321 -11.22 -8.48 18.40
N THR A 322 -12.01 -7.68 17.71
CA THR A 322 -11.61 -6.36 17.22
C THR A 322 -12.50 -5.30 17.83
N LEU A 323 -11.89 -4.34 18.53
CA LEU A 323 -12.55 -3.13 19.00
C LEU A 323 -11.97 -1.95 18.22
N ARG A 324 -12.83 -1.13 17.63
CA ARG A 324 -12.39 0.06 16.89
C ARG A 324 -13.15 1.29 17.36
N ALA A 325 -12.43 2.37 17.58
CA ALA A 325 -13.04 3.65 17.94
C ALA A 325 -12.32 4.85 17.31
N THR A 326 -13.03 5.98 17.21
CA THR A 326 -12.42 7.23 16.72
C THR A 326 -11.82 8.09 17.83
N GLU A 327 -12.46 8.16 19.01
CA GLU A 327 -12.00 8.97 20.13
C GLU A 327 -11.15 8.18 21.13
N GLY A 328 -11.46 6.90 21.35
CA GLY A 328 -10.74 6.08 22.31
C GLY A 328 -11.43 4.78 22.69
N ILE A 329 -10.62 3.85 23.21
CA ILE A 329 -11.04 2.60 23.82
C ILE A 329 -10.44 2.56 25.22
N GLU A 330 -11.28 2.38 26.23
CA GLU A 330 -10.89 2.19 27.62
C GLU A 330 -11.45 0.87 28.13
N ILE A 331 -10.58 0.06 28.74
CA ILE A 331 -10.98 -1.16 29.44
C ILE A 331 -10.50 -1.02 30.89
N SER A 332 -11.44 -1.06 31.84
CA SER A 332 -11.17 -0.87 33.27
C SER A 332 -11.70 -2.03 34.12
N GLY A 333 -11.10 -2.26 35.29
CA GLY A 333 -11.43 -3.41 36.15
C GLY A 333 -10.77 -4.72 35.70
N ASP A 334 -11.35 -5.87 36.08
CA ASP A 334 -10.79 -7.18 35.77
C ASP A 334 -11.03 -7.53 34.29
N PHE A 335 -9.95 -7.74 33.53
CA PHE A 335 -9.99 -8.09 32.11
C PHE A 335 -9.05 -9.26 31.80
N GLN A 336 -9.53 -10.24 31.03
CA GLN A 336 -8.79 -11.46 30.70
C GLN A 336 -8.82 -11.78 29.21
N VAL A 337 -7.63 -11.98 28.64
CA VAL A 337 -7.42 -12.55 27.30
C VAL A 337 -6.82 -13.95 27.49
N PRO A 338 -7.63 -15.02 27.43
CA PRO A 338 -7.13 -16.37 27.66
C PRO A 338 -6.24 -16.86 26.52
N LEU A 339 -5.51 -17.96 26.76
CA LEU A 339 -4.65 -18.58 25.75
C LEU A 339 -5.47 -18.91 24.48
N GLY A 340 -4.91 -18.52 23.33
CA GLY A 340 -5.51 -18.74 22.02
C GLY A 340 -6.50 -17.66 21.60
N ALA A 341 -6.89 -16.73 22.48
CA ALA A 341 -7.65 -15.55 22.10
C ALA A 341 -6.72 -14.39 21.72
N GLN A 342 -7.22 -13.49 20.87
CA GLN A 342 -6.55 -12.23 20.54
C GLN A 342 -7.51 -11.06 20.71
N LEU A 343 -6.99 -9.95 21.22
CA LEU A 343 -7.68 -8.66 21.22
C LEU A 343 -6.89 -7.69 20.37
N TYR A 344 -7.53 -7.18 19.33
CA TYR A 344 -7.05 -6.03 18.58
C TYR A 344 -7.86 -4.79 18.97
N MET A 345 -7.16 -3.71 19.29
CA MET A 345 -7.75 -2.41 19.57
C MET A 345 -7.20 -1.40 18.57
N ASP A 346 -8.10 -0.70 17.90
CA ASP A 346 -7.77 0.29 16.89
C ASP A 346 -8.40 1.63 17.26
N VAL A 347 -7.57 2.64 17.50
CA VAL A 347 -8.05 4.00 17.74
C VAL A 347 -7.57 4.88 16.61
N ASN A 348 -8.48 5.21 15.69
CA ASN A 348 -8.19 6.03 14.52
C ASN A 348 -9.10 7.24 14.53
N LYS A 349 -8.53 8.42 14.81
CA LYS A 349 -9.25 9.68 14.59
C LYS A 349 -9.73 9.73 13.15
N GLU A 350 -10.99 10.09 12.95
CA GLU A 350 -11.43 10.59 11.65
C GLU A 350 -11.21 12.10 11.60
N GLU A 351 -10.83 12.60 10.43
CA GLU A 351 -10.91 14.01 10.05
C GLU A 351 -11.86 14.18 8.89
#